data_AF-A0A928NK89-F1
#
_entry.id   AF-A0A928NK89-F1
#
_cell.length_a   1.000
_cell.length_b   1.000
_cell.length_c   1.000
_cell.angle_alpha   90.00
_cell.angle_beta   90.00
_cell.angle_gamma   90.00
#
_symmetry.space_group_name_H-M   'P 1'
#
loop_
_entity.id
_entity.type
_entity.pdbx_description
1 polymer ?
#
loop_
_entity_poly.entity_id
_entity_poly.type
_entity_poly.pdbx_seq_one_letter_code
_entity_poly.pdbx_strand_id
1 'polypeptide(L)'
;MKKFLFVLLTLIFVLSLSVCAKNGDIAGNIYSTDIRANINGVWVDSYNIGGKTVVVIEDITRQFEYYDDIRTLVICDLSPEYINSSKNETYKKVGEVVGNIYETDIKVIFRGKEIESYSLNGKMAVAVEDLGLDNTFSQIGGKFIWDENNRTISLEVMYRYSYDLRKFMEDNNYNIVLDDCDTYLNAKLSAAPIVNNGYFICEKEIEKDLFVPVLYNGEIIGYRCNFTEFRGVPDENNNYVLKSVELPVDYFYEDKVKEIIVNGPKVNPTVDDWLNYYKYNTLCTVKDSFETDEYLFLYLSLAHTRGSTQQLVKLNKKDGNRILYSDSFESVSLHGQKYFDFLTIDRENEKVRFSYDTYYEIDLKTDKIEKLNK
;
A
#
# COMPACT_ATOMS: atom_id res chain seq x y z
N MET A 1 -31.65 -65.44 10.86
CA MET A 1 -30.27 -64.92 10.76
C MET A 1 -29.95 -64.32 9.39
N LYS A 2 -30.16 -65.01 8.25
CA LYS A 2 -29.87 -64.47 6.90
C LYS A 2 -30.61 -63.16 6.54
N LYS A 3 -31.87 -63.00 6.96
CA LYS A 3 -32.66 -61.77 6.73
C LYS A 3 -32.18 -60.58 7.58
N PHE A 4 -31.65 -60.83 8.78
CA PHE A 4 -31.11 -59.79 9.67
C PHE A 4 -29.74 -59.30 9.20
N LEU A 5 -28.91 -60.21 8.67
CA LEU A 5 -27.62 -59.87 8.06
C LEU A 5 -27.78 -58.99 6.80
N PHE A 6 -28.80 -59.26 5.99
CA PHE A 6 -29.11 -58.46 4.79
C PHE A 6 -29.53 -57.03 5.16
N VAL A 7 -30.36 -56.85 6.18
CA VAL A 7 -30.79 -55.51 6.65
C VAL A 7 -29.61 -54.73 7.21
N LEU A 8 -28.73 -55.37 7.99
CA LEU A 8 -27.53 -54.72 8.52
C LEU A 8 -26.54 -54.31 7.41
N LEU A 9 -26.32 -55.15 6.40
CA LEU A 9 -25.47 -54.81 5.26
C LEU A 9 -26.03 -53.64 4.43
N THR A 10 -27.35 -53.58 4.27
CA THR A 10 -28.02 -52.49 3.55
C THR A 10 -27.92 -51.17 4.33
N LEU A 11 -28.02 -51.23 5.67
CA LEU A 11 -27.87 -50.05 6.53
C LEU A 11 -26.43 -49.48 6.49
N ILE A 12 -25.42 -50.35 6.46
CA ILE A 12 -24.00 -49.96 6.32
C ILE A 12 -23.72 -49.35 4.94
N PHE A 13 -24.36 -49.85 3.87
CA PHE A 13 -24.26 -49.27 2.53
C PHE A 13 -24.93 -47.90 2.40
N VAL A 14 -26.04 -47.66 3.12
CA VAL A 14 -26.73 -46.36 3.12
C VAL A 14 -25.96 -45.32 3.93
N LEU A 15 -25.26 -45.75 4.99
CA LEU A 15 -24.40 -44.88 5.81
C LEU A 15 -23.03 -44.55 5.19
N SER A 16 -22.68 -45.17 4.05
CA SER A 16 -21.42 -44.91 3.32
C SER A 16 -21.60 -44.09 2.03
N LEU A 17 -22.81 -43.60 1.76
CA LEU A 17 -23.05 -42.60 0.72
C LEU A 17 -22.67 -41.21 1.24
N SER A 18 -21.37 -40.90 1.21
CA SER A 18 -20.93 -39.51 1.26
C SER A 18 -21.39 -38.84 -0.05
N VAL A 19 -22.50 -38.10 0.00
CA VAL A 19 -22.88 -37.21 -1.10
C VAL A 19 -21.87 -36.08 -1.13
N CYS A 20 -20.88 -36.18 -2.02
CA CYS A 20 -19.96 -35.06 -2.28
C CYS A 20 -20.77 -33.97 -2.99
N ALA A 21 -20.94 -32.83 -2.33
CA ALA A 21 -21.53 -31.67 -2.95
C ALA A 21 -20.63 -31.20 -4.12
N LYS A 22 -21.24 -30.82 -5.23
CA LYS A 22 -20.55 -30.35 -6.43
C LYS A 22 -20.45 -28.83 -6.42
N ASN A 23 -19.43 -28.30 -7.09
CA ASN A 23 -19.33 -26.86 -7.33
C ASN A 23 -20.67 -26.32 -7.90
N GLY A 24 -21.18 -25.26 -7.27
CA GLY A 24 -22.46 -24.64 -7.60
C GLY A 24 -23.67 -25.21 -6.86
N ASP A 25 -23.53 -26.26 -6.06
CA ASP A 25 -24.58 -26.71 -5.15
C ASP A 25 -24.80 -25.68 -4.02
N ILE A 26 -26.03 -25.54 -3.53
CA ILE A 26 -26.33 -24.65 -2.40
C ILE A 26 -25.75 -25.26 -1.13
N ALA A 27 -24.80 -24.56 -0.52
CA ALA A 27 -24.14 -24.92 0.73
C ALA A 27 -24.80 -24.27 1.96
N GLY A 28 -25.55 -23.18 1.77
CA GLY A 28 -26.18 -22.45 2.88
C GLY A 28 -26.87 -21.16 2.44
N ASN A 29 -27.21 -20.32 3.42
CA ASN A 29 -27.90 -19.04 3.22
C ASN A 29 -27.05 -17.87 3.72
N ILE A 30 -27.22 -16.72 3.07
CA ILE A 30 -26.70 -15.42 3.50
C ILE A 30 -27.83 -14.68 4.21
N TYR A 31 -27.53 -14.11 5.38
CA TYR A 31 -28.50 -13.35 6.16
C TYR A 31 -28.16 -11.86 6.17
N SER A 32 -29.19 -11.03 6.14
CA SER A 32 -29.06 -9.60 6.40
C SER A 32 -28.68 -9.32 7.85
N THR A 33 -27.92 -8.25 8.06
CA THR A 33 -27.42 -7.84 9.38
C THR A 33 -27.60 -6.34 9.57
N ASP A 34 -27.71 -5.92 10.83
CA ASP A 34 -27.63 -4.52 11.28
C ASP A 34 -26.18 -4.09 11.59
N ILE A 35 -25.25 -5.04 11.55
CA ILE A 35 -23.83 -4.80 11.82
C ILE A 35 -23.21 -4.01 10.66
N ARG A 36 -22.63 -2.85 10.94
CA ARG A 36 -21.86 -2.11 9.93
C ARG A 36 -20.40 -2.48 9.98
N ALA A 37 -19.82 -2.80 8.82
CA ALA A 37 -18.40 -3.06 8.68
C ALA A 37 -17.65 -1.78 8.26
N ASN A 38 -16.58 -1.46 8.97
CA ASN A 38 -15.64 -0.41 8.63
C ASN A 38 -14.28 -1.05 8.33
N ILE A 39 -13.68 -0.79 7.18
CA ILE A 39 -12.35 -1.30 6.83
C ILE A 39 -11.46 -0.08 6.59
N ASN A 40 -10.41 0.07 7.41
CA ASN A 40 -9.47 1.19 7.36
C ASN A 40 -10.15 2.57 7.27
N GLY A 41 -11.23 2.78 8.03
CA GLY A 41 -11.97 4.04 8.04
C GLY A 41 -13.11 4.13 7.03
N VAL A 42 -13.20 3.20 6.07
CA VAL A 42 -14.23 3.20 5.01
C VAL A 42 -15.36 2.23 5.33
N TRP A 43 -16.61 2.71 5.33
CA TRP A 43 -17.80 1.87 5.56
C TRP A 43 -18.12 1.01 4.33
N VAL A 44 -18.38 -0.28 4.54
CA VAL A 44 -18.68 -1.25 3.47
C VAL A 44 -19.94 -2.06 3.79
N ASP A 45 -20.56 -2.63 2.76
CA ASP A 45 -21.70 -3.53 2.92
C ASP A 45 -21.25 -4.86 3.55
N SER A 46 -22.05 -5.35 4.50
CA SER A 46 -21.79 -6.56 5.26
C SER A 46 -23.04 -7.46 5.34
N TYR A 47 -22.78 -8.73 5.64
CA TYR A 47 -23.78 -9.79 5.75
C TYR A 47 -23.47 -10.68 6.95
N ASN A 48 -24.41 -11.52 7.35
CA ASN A 48 -24.17 -12.56 8.35
C ASN A 48 -24.15 -13.95 7.70
N ILE A 49 -23.10 -14.71 7.98
CA ILE A 49 -22.98 -16.12 7.63
C ILE A 49 -22.44 -16.84 8.85
N GLY A 50 -23.21 -17.80 9.38
CA GLY A 50 -22.76 -18.62 10.52
C GLY A 50 -22.41 -17.81 11.78
N GLY A 51 -22.99 -16.61 11.97
CA GLY A 51 -22.64 -15.73 13.09
C GLY A 51 -21.45 -14.80 12.84
N LYS A 52 -20.71 -14.94 11.72
CA LYS A 52 -19.61 -14.04 11.34
C LYS A 52 -20.11 -12.86 10.48
N THR A 53 -19.36 -11.76 10.50
CA THR A 53 -19.63 -10.59 9.66
C THR A 53 -18.88 -10.72 8.33
N VAL A 54 -19.61 -10.92 7.24
CA VAL A 54 -19.04 -11.23 5.93
C VAL A 54 -19.12 -10.05 4.98
N VAL A 55 -18.05 -9.83 4.22
CA VAL A 55 -17.93 -8.81 3.18
C VAL A 55 -17.60 -9.45 1.84
N VAL A 56 -18.14 -8.91 0.74
CA VAL A 56 -17.89 -9.41 -0.63
C VAL A 56 -16.66 -8.71 -1.20
N ILE A 57 -15.60 -9.44 -1.48
CA ILE A 57 -14.29 -8.87 -1.82
C ILE A 57 -14.35 -8.01 -3.09
N GLU A 58 -14.96 -8.53 -4.13
CA GLU A 58 -15.05 -7.86 -5.42
C GLU A 58 -15.95 -6.61 -5.38
N ASP A 59 -16.77 -6.46 -4.34
CA ASP A 59 -17.58 -5.26 -4.12
C ASP A 59 -16.84 -4.23 -3.27
N ILE A 60 -16.02 -4.66 -2.31
CA ILE A 60 -15.37 -3.74 -1.36
C ILE A 60 -14.03 -3.20 -1.83
N THR A 61 -13.26 -3.88 -2.67
CA THR A 61 -11.96 -3.38 -3.13
C THR A 61 -11.82 -3.48 -4.64
N ARG A 62 -11.12 -2.49 -5.23
CA ARG A 62 -10.73 -2.52 -6.66
C ARG A 62 -9.38 -3.22 -6.88
N GLN A 63 -8.69 -3.60 -5.80
CA GLN A 63 -7.38 -4.25 -5.83
C GLN A 63 -7.52 -5.73 -5.49
N PHE A 64 -8.02 -6.50 -6.45
CA PHE A 64 -8.02 -7.96 -6.42
C PHE A 64 -7.66 -8.51 -7.80
N GLU A 65 -7.18 -9.74 -7.84
CA GLU A 65 -6.89 -10.44 -9.08
C GLU A 65 -7.40 -11.87 -9.01
N TYR A 66 -8.02 -12.34 -10.09
CA TYR A 66 -8.53 -13.71 -10.19
C TYR A 66 -7.72 -14.51 -11.21
N TYR A 67 -7.16 -15.61 -10.73
CA TYR A 67 -6.33 -16.55 -11.49
C TYR A 67 -7.14 -17.82 -11.77
N ASP A 68 -7.64 -17.95 -13.00
CA ASP A 68 -8.57 -19.03 -13.36
C ASP A 68 -7.90 -20.41 -13.44
N ASP A 69 -6.63 -20.45 -13.86
CA ASP A 69 -5.80 -21.65 -13.98
C ASP A 69 -5.61 -22.39 -12.65
N ILE A 70 -5.51 -21.63 -11.56
CA ILE A 70 -5.39 -22.15 -10.20
C ILE A 70 -6.64 -21.89 -9.35
N ARG A 71 -7.73 -21.42 -9.95
CA ARG A 71 -9.03 -21.16 -9.30
C ARG A 71 -8.87 -20.35 -8.01
N THR A 72 -8.15 -19.22 -8.06
CA THR A 72 -7.78 -18.45 -6.86
C THR A 72 -8.04 -16.96 -7.06
N LEU A 73 -8.75 -16.35 -6.12
CA LEU A 73 -8.85 -14.91 -5.98
C LEU A 73 -7.82 -14.41 -4.96
N VAL A 74 -6.97 -13.47 -5.37
CA VAL A 74 -5.99 -12.81 -4.52
C VAL A 74 -6.48 -11.41 -4.18
N ILE A 75 -6.59 -11.12 -2.88
CA ILE A 75 -6.80 -9.77 -2.37
C ILE A 75 -5.43 -9.07 -2.42
N CYS A 76 -5.29 -8.07 -3.28
CA CYS A 76 -4.03 -7.38 -3.47
C CYS A 76 -3.85 -6.24 -2.46
N ASP A 77 -4.90 -5.47 -2.19
CA ASP A 77 -4.83 -4.32 -1.29
C ASP A 77 -6.19 -3.97 -0.64
N LEU A 78 -6.14 -3.50 0.60
CA LEU A 78 -7.26 -2.97 1.39
C LEU A 78 -6.95 -1.57 1.95
N SER A 79 -6.06 -0.82 1.30
CA SER A 79 -5.83 0.60 1.62
C SER A 79 -7.10 1.43 1.36
N PRO A 80 -7.38 2.46 2.17
CA PRO A 80 -8.61 3.26 2.07
C PRO A 80 -8.95 3.74 0.66
N GLU A 81 -7.96 4.15 -0.11
CA GLU A 81 -8.11 4.68 -1.48
C GLU A 81 -8.63 3.65 -2.49
N TYR A 82 -8.48 2.35 -2.19
CA TYR A 82 -8.94 1.26 -3.05
C TYR A 82 -10.30 0.70 -2.63
N ILE A 83 -10.77 1.05 -1.43
CA ILE A 83 -12.03 0.55 -0.89
C ILE A 83 -13.20 1.32 -1.50
N ASN A 84 -14.20 0.58 -1.96
CA ASN A 84 -15.47 1.15 -2.41
C ASN A 84 -16.38 1.34 -1.19
N SER A 85 -16.72 2.59 -0.88
CA SER A 85 -17.67 2.88 0.20
C SER A 85 -19.06 2.33 -0.12
N SER A 86 -19.74 1.81 0.90
CA SER A 86 -21.15 1.47 0.82
C SER A 86 -21.98 2.69 0.40
N LYS A 87 -23.00 2.43 -0.44
CA LYS A 87 -24.02 3.42 -0.81
C LYS A 87 -25.29 3.28 0.03
N ASN A 88 -25.37 2.27 0.89
CA ASN A 88 -26.56 1.90 1.62
C ASN A 88 -26.46 2.37 3.08
N GLU A 89 -27.18 3.44 3.41
CA GLU A 89 -27.31 3.93 4.80
C GLU A 89 -28.43 3.22 5.58
N THR A 90 -29.27 2.43 4.91
CA THR A 90 -30.47 1.83 5.50
C THR A 90 -30.20 0.45 6.09
N TYR A 91 -30.51 0.31 7.38
CA TYR A 91 -30.54 -0.96 8.09
C TYR A 91 -31.49 -1.96 7.40
N LYS A 92 -30.95 -3.10 6.96
CA LYS A 92 -31.77 -4.23 6.52
C LYS A 92 -32.42 -4.86 7.76
N LYS A 93 -33.62 -5.41 7.60
CA LYS A 93 -34.29 -6.15 8.68
C LYS A 93 -33.45 -7.39 9.02
N VAL A 94 -32.93 -7.44 10.25
CA VAL A 94 -31.98 -8.47 10.69
C VAL A 94 -32.53 -9.88 10.50
N GLY A 95 -31.68 -10.77 9.98
CA GLY A 95 -31.96 -12.21 9.89
C GLY A 95 -32.81 -12.65 8.70
N GLU A 96 -33.16 -11.75 7.78
CA GLU A 96 -33.80 -12.16 6.52
C GLU A 96 -32.77 -12.83 5.60
N VAL A 97 -33.18 -13.93 4.96
CA VAL A 97 -32.39 -14.58 3.92
C VAL A 97 -32.34 -13.64 2.71
N VAL A 98 -31.13 -13.24 2.34
CA VAL A 98 -30.88 -12.30 1.22
C VAL A 98 -30.14 -12.96 0.05
N GLY A 99 -29.76 -14.23 0.19
CA GLY A 99 -29.15 -15.02 -0.87
C GLY A 99 -28.65 -16.37 -0.37
N ASN A 100 -27.92 -17.09 -1.23
CA ASN A 100 -27.39 -18.41 -0.94
C ASN A 100 -25.85 -18.40 -0.98
N ILE A 101 -25.27 -19.33 -0.23
CA ILE A 101 -23.86 -19.72 -0.30
C ILE A 101 -23.77 -20.93 -1.20
N TYR A 102 -22.77 -20.97 -2.07
CA TYR A 102 -22.55 -22.05 -3.01
C TYR A 102 -21.24 -22.77 -2.73
N GLU A 103 -21.24 -24.09 -2.93
CA GLU A 103 -20.02 -24.88 -2.98
C GLU A 103 -19.12 -24.38 -4.10
N THR A 104 -17.82 -24.27 -3.83
CA THR A 104 -16.84 -23.76 -4.79
C THR A 104 -15.47 -24.37 -4.57
N ASP A 105 -14.73 -24.50 -5.66
CA ASP A 105 -13.29 -24.83 -5.64
C ASP A 105 -12.41 -23.57 -5.61
N ILE A 106 -13.02 -22.39 -5.67
CA ILE A 106 -12.29 -21.11 -5.66
C ILE A 106 -11.75 -20.84 -4.27
N LYS A 107 -10.45 -20.54 -4.21
CA LYS A 107 -9.76 -20.12 -2.98
C LYS A 107 -9.64 -18.61 -2.92
N VAL A 108 -9.67 -18.05 -1.71
CA VAL A 108 -9.31 -16.64 -1.49
C VAL A 108 -7.99 -16.59 -0.74
N ILE A 109 -7.05 -15.79 -1.24
CA ILE A 109 -5.75 -15.57 -0.62
C ILE A 109 -5.60 -14.09 -0.27
N PHE A 110 -5.12 -13.82 0.94
CA PHE A 110 -4.67 -12.50 1.35
C PHE A 110 -3.31 -12.61 2.04
N ARG A 111 -2.34 -11.81 1.57
CA ARG A 111 -0.99 -11.73 2.16
C ARG A 111 -0.31 -13.08 2.41
N GLY A 112 -0.32 -13.95 1.40
CA GLY A 112 0.32 -15.26 1.53
C GLY A 112 -0.58 -16.37 2.08
N LYS A 113 -1.72 -16.02 2.68
CA LYS A 113 -2.54 -16.96 3.46
C LYS A 113 -3.90 -17.21 2.80
N GLU A 114 -4.28 -18.48 2.72
CA GLU A 114 -5.64 -18.88 2.35
C GLU A 114 -6.62 -18.47 3.46
N ILE A 115 -7.70 -17.78 3.08
CA ILE A 115 -8.74 -17.27 3.98
C ILE A 115 -10.00 -18.10 3.76
N GLU A 116 -10.68 -18.46 4.85
CA GLU A 116 -12.01 -19.07 4.75
C GLU A 116 -12.94 -18.14 3.96
N SER A 117 -13.58 -18.67 2.93
CA SER A 117 -14.34 -17.88 1.98
C SER A 117 -15.63 -18.55 1.56
N TYR A 118 -16.56 -17.74 1.07
CA TYR A 118 -17.90 -18.14 0.68
C TYR A 118 -18.18 -17.67 -0.75
N SER A 119 -18.64 -18.56 -1.62
CA SER A 119 -19.12 -18.16 -2.94
C SER A 119 -20.56 -17.66 -2.85
N LEU A 120 -20.76 -16.38 -3.16
CA LEU A 120 -22.05 -15.70 -3.14
C LEU A 120 -22.41 -15.34 -4.59
N ASN A 121 -23.03 -16.31 -5.29
CA ASN A 121 -23.45 -16.16 -6.69
C ASN A 121 -22.30 -15.75 -7.64
N GLY A 122 -21.17 -16.46 -7.54
CA GLY A 122 -20.01 -16.24 -8.42
C GLY A 122 -19.06 -15.12 -7.99
N LYS A 123 -19.33 -14.48 -6.85
CA LYS A 123 -18.38 -13.61 -6.16
C LYS A 123 -17.86 -14.26 -4.88
N MET A 124 -16.69 -13.88 -4.43
CA MET A 124 -16.06 -14.41 -3.22
C MET A 124 -16.22 -13.46 -2.05
N ALA A 125 -16.69 -13.99 -0.93
CA ALA A 125 -16.84 -13.25 0.31
C ALA A 125 -15.99 -13.87 1.41
N VAL A 126 -15.56 -13.06 2.37
CA VAL A 126 -14.79 -13.50 3.54
C VAL A 126 -15.36 -12.87 4.79
N ALA A 127 -15.16 -13.53 5.93
CA ALA A 127 -15.47 -12.90 7.20
C ALA A 127 -14.42 -11.86 7.57
N VAL A 128 -14.84 -10.73 8.12
CA VAL A 128 -13.96 -9.70 8.68
C VAL A 128 -13.09 -10.29 9.79
N GLU A 129 -13.68 -11.17 10.59
CA GLU A 129 -13.02 -11.89 11.67
C GLU A 129 -11.91 -12.83 11.19
N ASP A 130 -11.98 -13.33 9.95
CA ASP A 130 -10.93 -14.19 9.36
C ASP A 130 -9.80 -13.37 8.72
N LEU A 131 -10.02 -12.06 8.51
CA LEU A 131 -9.01 -11.11 8.04
C LEU A 131 -8.15 -10.53 9.18
N GLY A 132 -8.51 -10.78 10.45
CA GLY A 132 -7.82 -10.18 11.59
C GLY A 132 -7.89 -10.98 12.89
N LEU A 133 -7.29 -10.45 13.95
CA LEU A 133 -7.51 -10.91 15.32
C LEU A 133 -8.24 -9.83 16.11
N ASP A 134 -8.98 -10.26 17.14
CA ASP A 134 -9.69 -9.33 18.02
C ASP A 134 -8.70 -8.51 18.83
N ASN A 135 -8.79 -7.18 18.74
CA ASN A 135 -7.98 -6.20 19.47
C ASN A 135 -6.45 -6.31 19.29
N THR A 136 -5.95 -7.14 18.37
CA THR A 136 -4.53 -7.24 18.02
C THR A 136 -4.33 -7.61 16.54
N PHE A 137 -3.14 -7.37 15.99
CA PHE A 137 -2.84 -7.72 14.60
C PHE A 137 -2.59 -9.23 14.42
N SER A 138 -3.28 -9.81 13.44
CA SER A 138 -3.08 -11.17 12.95
C SER A 138 -1.85 -11.26 12.05
N GLN A 139 -1.41 -12.46 11.71
CA GLN A 139 -0.25 -12.67 10.80
C GLN A 139 -0.38 -12.04 9.41
N ILE A 140 -1.61 -11.78 8.96
CA ILE A 140 -1.91 -11.09 7.71
C ILE A 140 -2.06 -9.57 7.91
N GLY A 141 -1.68 -9.05 9.08
CA GLY A 141 -1.67 -7.63 9.41
C GLY A 141 -3.05 -7.02 9.60
N GLY A 142 -4.08 -7.82 9.85
CA GLY A 142 -5.43 -7.34 10.18
C GLY A 142 -5.74 -7.43 11.68
N LYS A 143 -6.40 -6.41 12.22
CA LYS A 143 -6.90 -6.31 13.59
C LYS A 143 -8.36 -5.89 13.49
N PHE A 144 -9.28 -6.64 14.09
CA PHE A 144 -10.66 -6.22 14.17
C PHE A 144 -11.05 -5.82 15.59
N ILE A 145 -12.04 -4.94 15.69
CA ILE A 145 -12.65 -4.50 16.95
C ILE A 145 -14.16 -4.62 16.78
N TRP A 146 -14.79 -5.40 17.66
CA TRP A 146 -16.23 -5.48 17.77
C TRP A 146 -16.76 -4.45 18.78
N ASP A 147 -17.72 -3.63 18.36
CA ASP A 147 -18.44 -2.69 19.23
C ASP A 147 -19.93 -3.06 19.25
N GLU A 148 -20.33 -3.69 20.35
CA GLU A 148 -21.71 -4.13 20.58
C GLU A 148 -22.69 -2.95 20.62
N ASN A 149 -22.31 -1.83 21.23
CA ASN A 149 -23.21 -0.70 21.46
C ASN A 149 -23.60 -0.03 20.14
N ASN A 150 -22.62 0.09 19.23
CA ASN A 150 -22.84 0.70 17.92
C ASN A 150 -23.21 -0.32 16.84
N ARG A 151 -23.15 -1.62 17.15
CA ARG A 151 -23.31 -2.73 16.21
C ARG A 151 -22.35 -2.56 15.02
N THR A 152 -21.07 -2.37 15.32
CA THR A 152 -20.04 -2.15 14.30
C THR A 152 -18.88 -3.10 14.48
N ILE A 153 -18.36 -3.59 13.37
CA ILE A 153 -17.06 -4.26 13.32
C ILE A 153 -16.10 -3.39 12.52
N SER A 154 -14.99 -3.02 13.14
CA SER A 154 -13.95 -2.22 12.49
C SER A 154 -12.74 -3.10 12.24
N LEU A 155 -12.29 -3.20 10.99
CA LEU A 155 -11.08 -3.88 10.58
C LEU A 155 -10.02 -2.86 10.22
N GLU A 156 -8.95 -2.83 11.01
CA GLU A 156 -7.71 -2.16 10.68
C GLU A 156 -6.78 -3.18 10.03
N VAL A 157 -6.50 -3.01 8.75
CA VAL A 157 -5.49 -3.79 8.03
C VAL A 157 -4.29 -2.88 7.86
N MET A 158 -3.10 -3.26 8.32
CA MET A 158 -1.88 -2.50 8.01
C MET A 158 -1.79 -2.30 6.50
N TYR A 159 -1.44 -1.13 6.00
CA TYR A 159 -1.19 -0.88 4.59
C TYR A 159 0.09 -0.06 4.42
N ARG A 160 0.62 0.00 3.19
CA ARG A 160 1.75 0.90 2.90
C ARG A 160 1.29 2.33 3.18
N TYR A 161 2.17 3.17 3.74
CA TYR A 161 1.82 4.55 4.09
C TYR A 161 1.11 5.28 2.93
N SER A 162 0.15 6.15 3.27
CA SER A 162 -0.62 6.90 2.29
C SER A 162 0.27 7.86 1.50
N TYR A 163 -0.07 8.11 0.23
CA TYR A 163 0.58 9.16 -0.56
C TYR A 163 0.52 10.52 0.15
N ASP A 164 -0.56 10.79 0.89
CA ASP A 164 -0.77 12.03 1.63
C ASP A 164 0.21 12.20 2.79
N LEU A 165 0.45 11.15 3.59
CA LEU A 165 1.47 11.21 4.64
C LEU A 165 2.86 11.43 4.05
N ARG A 166 3.19 10.71 2.98
CA ARG A 166 4.47 10.87 2.30
C ARG A 166 4.67 12.29 1.79
N LYS A 167 3.67 12.83 1.10
CA LYS A 167 3.69 14.20 0.58
C LYS A 167 3.83 15.20 1.72
N PHE A 168 3.10 14.99 2.82
CA PHE A 168 3.21 15.84 4.01
C PHE A 168 4.63 15.82 4.61
N MET A 169 5.27 14.65 4.69
CA MET A 169 6.66 14.52 5.13
C MET A 169 7.63 15.24 4.18
N GLU A 170 7.47 15.05 2.87
CA GLU A 170 8.24 15.70 1.81
C GLU A 170 8.14 17.23 1.91
N ASP A 171 6.91 17.76 2.02
CA ASP A 171 6.62 19.19 2.09
C ASP A 171 7.18 19.84 3.38
N ASN A 172 7.43 19.04 4.42
CA ASN A 172 8.02 19.50 5.69
C ASN A 172 9.49 19.12 5.85
N ASN A 173 10.14 18.56 4.82
CA ASN A 173 11.54 18.09 4.84
C ASN A 173 11.85 17.05 5.93
N TYR A 174 10.89 16.21 6.30
CA TYR A 174 11.12 15.13 7.26
C TYR A 174 11.30 13.78 6.58
N ASN A 175 12.13 12.96 7.21
CA ASN A 175 12.18 11.53 6.99
C ASN A 175 12.15 10.83 8.36
N ILE A 176 11.69 9.58 8.38
CA ILE A 176 11.82 8.71 9.55
C ILE A 176 12.98 7.76 9.26
N VAL A 177 13.87 7.59 10.23
CA VAL A 177 14.91 6.56 10.21
C VAL A 177 14.56 5.58 11.32
N LEU A 178 14.68 4.29 11.03
CA LEU A 178 14.32 3.23 11.96
C LEU A 178 15.59 2.54 12.43
N ASP A 179 15.89 2.70 13.71
CA ASP A 179 16.99 2.01 14.37
C ASP A 179 16.46 0.75 15.06
N ASP A 180 17.16 -0.36 14.86
CA ASP A 180 16.76 -1.66 15.40
C ASP A 180 17.00 -1.76 16.92
N CYS A 181 16.06 -2.41 17.61
CA CYS A 181 16.19 -2.88 18.98
C CYS A 181 15.55 -4.28 19.05
N ASP A 182 16.03 -5.13 19.96
CA ASP A 182 15.66 -6.57 20.03
C ASP A 182 14.14 -6.88 20.03
N THR A 183 13.28 -5.91 20.35
CA THR A 183 11.81 -6.10 20.46
C THR A 183 10.97 -4.99 19.80
N TYR A 184 11.61 -3.94 19.26
CA TYR A 184 10.93 -2.78 18.69
C TYR A 184 11.87 -1.98 17.78
N LEU A 185 11.32 -1.09 16.94
CA LEU A 185 12.11 -0.14 16.16
C LEU A 185 12.03 1.25 16.79
N ASN A 186 13.16 1.90 16.97
CA ASN A 186 13.21 3.30 17.37
C ASN A 186 13.16 4.18 16.13
N ALA A 187 12.07 4.94 15.98
CA ALA A 187 11.97 6.00 15.00
C ALA A 187 12.78 7.23 15.45
N LYS A 188 13.58 7.74 14.54
CA LYS A 188 14.25 9.04 14.63
C LYS A 188 13.82 9.90 13.47
N LEU A 189 13.54 11.17 13.75
CA LEU A 189 13.35 12.15 12.69
C LEU A 189 14.72 12.52 12.13
N SER A 190 14.86 12.43 10.82
CA SER A 190 15.98 13.00 10.08
C SER A 190 15.46 14.01 9.07
N ALA A 191 16.35 14.82 8.53
CA ALA A 191 16.00 15.60 7.36
C ALA A 191 15.71 14.65 6.19
N ALA A 192 14.77 15.04 5.34
CA ALA A 192 14.69 14.58 3.97
C ALA A 192 16.03 14.87 3.24
N PRO A 193 16.31 14.28 2.08
CA PRO A 193 15.43 13.52 1.17
C PRO A 193 14.84 12.19 1.68
N ILE A 194 13.57 11.96 1.35
CA ILE A 194 12.91 10.64 1.45
C ILE A 194 13.52 9.71 0.41
N VAL A 195 14.03 8.56 0.86
CA VAL A 195 14.46 7.47 -0.03
C VAL A 195 13.22 6.94 -0.75
N ASN A 196 13.11 7.30 -2.03
CA ASN A 196 12.00 6.98 -2.90
C ASN A 196 12.08 5.48 -3.25
N ASN A 197 11.58 4.62 -2.37
CA ASN A 197 11.10 3.25 -2.62
C ASN A 197 10.93 2.56 -1.27
N GLY A 198 9.72 2.60 -0.68
CA GLY A 198 9.16 1.56 0.21
C GLY A 198 10.04 0.83 1.25
N TYR A 199 11.21 1.35 1.60
CA TYR A 199 12.21 0.68 2.41
C TYR A 199 12.92 1.76 3.18
N PHE A 200 12.48 1.94 4.42
CA PHE A 200 13.34 2.54 5.41
C PHE A 200 14.60 1.67 5.51
N ILE A 201 15.78 2.30 5.47
CA ILE A 201 17.06 1.59 5.62
C ILE A 201 17.08 1.04 7.05
N CYS A 202 16.67 -0.21 7.19
CA CYS A 202 17.00 -1.00 8.36
C CYS A 202 18.33 -1.66 8.05
N GLU A 203 19.36 -1.38 8.82
CA GLU A 203 20.69 -1.96 8.58
C GLU A 203 20.74 -3.48 8.84
N LYS A 204 19.64 -4.09 9.31
CA LYS A 204 19.57 -5.49 9.73
C LYS A 204 18.21 -6.14 9.40
N GLU A 205 18.23 -7.42 9.02
CA GLU A 205 17.05 -8.27 8.94
C GLU A 205 16.46 -8.48 10.35
N ILE A 206 15.14 -8.30 10.48
CA ILE A 206 14.43 -8.56 11.72
C ILE A 206 14.15 -10.05 11.82
N GLU A 207 14.84 -10.74 12.73
CA GLU A 207 14.49 -12.10 13.10
C GLU A 207 13.29 -12.10 14.07
N LYS A 208 12.20 -12.77 13.65
CA LYS A 208 11.30 -13.60 14.48
C LYS A 208 9.99 -13.07 15.07
N ASP A 209 9.59 -11.81 14.92
CA ASP A 209 8.23 -11.40 15.28
C ASP A 209 7.45 -10.84 14.08
N LEU A 210 6.19 -11.29 13.94
CA LEU A 210 5.29 -10.94 12.83
C LEU A 210 5.05 -9.42 12.70
N PHE A 211 5.14 -8.72 13.82
CA PHE A 211 4.96 -7.27 13.92
C PHE A 211 5.93 -6.68 14.94
N VAL A 212 6.75 -5.74 14.50
CA VAL A 212 7.67 -5.01 15.38
C VAL A 212 7.14 -3.60 15.56
N PRO A 213 6.79 -3.18 16.80
CA PRO A 213 6.27 -1.85 17.04
C PRO A 213 7.33 -0.79 16.73
N VAL A 214 6.93 0.30 16.11
CA VAL A 214 7.78 1.45 15.81
C VAL A 214 7.49 2.54 16.83
N LEU A 215 8.50 2.92 17.62
CA LEU A 215 8.38 3.87 18.72
C LEU A 215 9.08 5.19 18.41
N TYR A 216 8.43 6.31 18.72
CA TYR A 216 9.07 7.61 18.79
C TYR A 216 8.93 8.15 20.21
N ASN A 217 10.04 8.46 20.88
CA ASN A 217 10.06 8.91 22.28
C ASN A 217 9.27 8.00 23.25
N GLY A 218 9.26 6.68 23.00
CA GLY A 218 8.57 5.69 23.83
C GLY A 218 7.09 5.45 23.46
N GLU A 219 6.52 6.21 22.51
CA GLU A 219 5.16 6.02 22.04
C GLU A 219 5.13 5.23 20.73
N ILE A 220 4.22 4.26 20.59
CA ILE A 220 3.99 3.53 19.34
C ILE A 220 3.37 4.46 18.29
N ILE A 221 4.10 4.68 17.20
CA ILE A 221 3.68 5.50 16.05
C ILE A 221 3.39 4.65 14.81
N GLY A 222 3.66 3.35 14.87
CA GLY A 222 3.50 2.44 13.74
C GLY A 222 3.98 1.04 14.04
N TYR A 223 4.05 0.21 13.00
CA TYR A 223 4.54 -1.16 13.04
C TYR A 223 5.29 -1.49 11.75
N ARG A 224 6.32 -2.33 11.88
CA ARG A 224 6.91 -3.04 10.75
C ARG A 224 6.43 -4.47 10.73
N CYS A 225 6.20 -5.00 9.53
CA CYS A 225 5.82 -6.39 9.31
C CYS A 225 6.35 -6.88 7.97
N ASN A 226 6.66 -8.18 7.88
CA ASN A 226 6.97 -8.81 6.61
C ASN A 226 5.71 -9.47 6.06
N PHE A 227 5.20 -8.96 4.94
CA PHE A 227 4.08 -9.59 4.25
C PHE A 227 4.56 -10.40 3.07
N THR A 228 3.91 -11.53 2.86
CA THR A 228 4.04 -12.29 1.61
C THR A 228 3.08 -11.70 0.59
N GLU A 229 3.60 -11.02 -0.43
CA GLU A 229 2.84 -10.68 -1.63
C GLU A 229 2.96 -11.84 -2.64
N PHE A 230 1.87 -12.16 -3.34
CA PHE A 230 1.96 -13.02 -4.51
C PHE A 230 2.11 -12.16 -5.75
N ARG A 231 3.08 -12.50 -6.60
CA ARG A 231 3.27 -11.87 -7.91
C ARG A 231 3.22 -12.92 -8.99
N GLY A 232 2.39 -12.67 -10.00
CA GLY A 232 2.48 -13.40 -11.26
C GLY A 232 3.84 -13.12 -11.90
N VAL A 233 4.67 -14.14 -12.05
CA VAL A 233 5.94 -14.05 -12.75
C VAL A 233 5.99 -15.12 -13.84
N PRO A 234 6.59 -14.82 -15.02
CA PRO A 234 6.82 -15.83 -16.02
C PRO A 234 7.81 -16.88 -15.49
N ASP A 235 7.49 -18.16 -15.67
CA ASP A 235 8.41 -19.27 -15.49
C ASP A 235 9.39 -19.35 -16.68
N GLU A 236 10.28 -20.35 -16.65
CA GLU A 236 11.26 -20.61 -17.72
C GLU A 236 10.62 -20.90 -19.10
N ASN A 237 9.34 -21.22 -19.13
CA ASN A 237 8.54 -21.50 -20.33
C ASN A 237 7.58 -20.35 -20.68
N ASN A 238 7.71 -19.18 -20.04
CA ASN A 238 6.83 -18.03 -20.19
C ASN A 238 5.37 -18.25 -19.72
N ASN A 239 5.09 -19.29 -18.93
CA ASN A 239 3.81 -19.43 -18.24
C ASN A 239 3.81 -18.55 -17.00
N TYR A 240 2.69 -17.90 -16.70
CA TYR A 240 2.57 -17.14 -15.45
C TYR A 240 2.40 -18.09 -14.28
N VAL A 241 3.29 -17.98 -13.29
CA VAL A 241 3.19 -18.69 -12.02
C VAL A 241 3.13 -17.68 -10.88
N LEU A 242 2.32 -17.96 -9.86
CA LEU A 242 2.35 -17.18 -8.63
C LEU A 242 3.62 -17.51 -7.84
N LYS A 243 4.45 -16.50 -7.60
CA LYS A 243 5.54 -16.59 -6.62
C LYS A 243 5.24 -15.70 -5.42
N SER A 244 5.47 -16.25 -4.23
CA SER A 244 5.51 -15.50 -2.99
C SER A 244 6.78 -14.66 -2.92
N VAL A 245 6.64 -13.38 -2.60
CA VAL A 245 7.75 -12.47 -2.29
C VAL A 245 7.48 -11.90 -0.92
N GLU A 246 8.43 -12.07 0.00
CA GLU A 246 8.37 -11.41 1.30
C GLU A 246 8.83 -9.96 1.16
N LEU A 247 8.02 -9.05 1.68
CA LEU A 247 8.27 -7.62 1.61
C LEU A 247 8.04 -6.99 2.98
N PRO A 248 9.04 -6.33 3.56
CA PRO A 248 8.82 -5.49 4.72
C PRO A 248 7.88 -4.35 4.34
N VAL A 249 6.89 -4.11 5.20
CA VAL A 249 5.95 -3.00 5.12
C VAL A 249 6.01 -2.26 6.45
N ASP A 250 6.22 -0.95 6.35
CA ASP A 250 6.16 -0.03 7.46
C ASP A 250 4.82 0.71 7.42
N TYR A 251 4.00 0.44 8.43
CA TYR A 251 2.72 1.07 8.66
C TYR A 251 2.89 2.14 9.74
N PHE A 252 2.42 3.36 9.47
CA PHE A 252 2.44 4.45 10.42
C PHE A 252 1.03 4.99 10.66
N TYR A 253 0.74 5.33 11.92
CA TYR A 253 -0.44 6.11 12.26
C TYR A 253 -0.25 7.55 11.76
N GLU A 254 -0.96 7.89 10.69
CA GLU A 254 -0.80 9.16 9.97
C GLU A 254 -0.92 10.38 10.90
N ASP A 255 -1.95 10.42 11.75
CA ASP A 255 -2.17 11.54 12.68
C ASP A 255 -1.02 11.71 13.66
N LYS A 256 -0.48 10.61 14.20
CA LYS A 256 0.65 10.66 15.13
C LYS A 256 1.91 11.18 14.45
N VAL A 257 2.21 10.70 13.25
CA VAL A 257 3.39 11.16 12.51
C VAL A 257 3.25 12.64 12.14
N LYS A 258 2.06 13.07 11.70
CA LYS A 258 1.78 14.48 11.43
C LYS A 258 1.96 15.34 12.68
N GLU A 259 1.43 14.92 13.83
CA GLU A 259 1.60 15.61 15.10
C GLU A 259 3.09 15.73 15.48
N ILE A 260 3.85 14.65 15.35
CA ILE A 260 5.30 14.62 15.61
C ILE A 260 6.04 15.60 14.70
N ILE A 261 5.67 15.70 13.43
CA ILE A 261 6.32 16.61 12.47
C ILE A 261 5.99 18.08 12.78
N VAL A 262 4.73 18.37 13.12
CA VAL A 262 4.27 19.73 13.44
C VAL A 262 4.89 20.24 14.73
N ASN A 263 4.98 19.38 15.76
CA ASN A 263 5.46 19.74 17.08
C ASN A 263 6.95 19.43 17.31
N GLY A 264 7.57 18.68 16.39
CA GLY A 264 8.93 18.21 16.48
C GLY A 264 9.98 19.25 16.10
N PRO A 265 11.27 18.93 16.34
CA PRO A 265 12.37 19.80 15.95
C PRO A 265 12.46 19.86 14.43
N LYS A 266 12.47 21.09 13.87
CA LYS A 266 12.74 21.27 12.44
C LYS A 266 14.09 20.67 12.08
N VAL A 267 14.08 19.73 11.14
CA VAL A 267 15.29 19.16 10.56
C VAL A 267 15.38 19.63 9.13
N ASN A 268 16.41 20.40 8.81
CA ASN A 268 16.66 20.83 7.44
C ASN A 268 17.72 19.92 6.81
N PRO A 269 17.55 19.51 5.54
CA PRO A 269 18.59 18.78 4.82
C PRO A 269 19.87 19.60 4.77
N THR A 270 21.00 18.96 4.57
CA THR A 270 22.20 19.64 4.06
C THR A 270 22.30 19.44 2.55
N VAL A 271 23.17 20.20 1.89
CA VAL A 271 23.49 19.94 0.48
C VAL A 271 24.07 18.54 0.29
N ASP A 272 24.87 18.06 1.25
CA ASP A 272 25.43 16.71 1.23
C ASP A 272 24.36 15.62 1.35
N ASP A 273 23.33 15.83 2.17
CA ASP A 273 22.19 14.89 2.27
C ASP A 273 21.48 14.74 0.92
N TRP A 274 21.24 15.85 0.22
CA TRP A 274 20.68 15.82 -1.14
C TRP A 274 21.59 15.13 -2.14
N LEU A 275 22.89 15.43 -2.14
CA LEU A 275 23.85 14.81 -3.05
C LEU A 275 23.94 13.30 -2.82
N ASN A 276 23.97 12.86 -1.55
CA ASN A 276 23.96 11.44 -1.20
C ASN A 276 22.69 10.75 -1.69
N TYR A 277 21.52 11.38 -1.53
CA TYR A 277 20.29 10.84 -2.08
C TYR A 277 20.31 10.69 -3.59
N TYR A 278 20.71 11.74 -4.32
CA TYR A 278 20.79 11.67 -5.76
C TYR A 278 21.80 10.60 -6.22
N LYS A 279 22.90 10.41 -5.48
CA LYS A 279 23.94 9.43 -5.82
C LYS A 279 23.56 7.98 -5.53
N TYR A 280 22.96 7.71 -4.38
CA TYR A 280 22.79 6.34 -3.86
C TYR A 280 21.35 5.83 -3.95
N ASN A 281 20.36 6.72 -3.87
CA ASN A 281 18.96 6.34 -3.72
C ASN A 281 18.13 6.51 -4.98
N THR A 282 18.69 7.13 -6.01
CA THR A 282 18.06 7.25 -7.32
C THR A 282 19.02 6.75 -8.38
N LEU A 283 18.54 6.06 -9.41
CA LEU A 283 19.30 5.76 -10.63
C LEU A 283 19.54 7.08 -11.41
N CYS A 284 20.16 8.05 -10.75
CA CYS A 284 20.29 9.42 -11.19
C CYS A 284 21.72 9.69 -11.68
N THR A 285 21.80 10.49 -12.73
CA THR A 285 23.06 10.99 -13.27
C THR A 285 23.02 12.51 -13.22
N VAL A 286 24.03 13.13 -12.60
CA VAL A 286 24.26 14.58 -12.71
C VAL A 286 24.78 14.86 -14.13
N LYS A 287 24.01 15.60 -14.92
CA LYS A 287 24.32 15.96 -16.31
C LYS A 287 25.18 17.22 -16.40
N ASP A 288 24.87 18.22 -15.58
CA ASP A 288 25.68 19.42 -15.38
C ASP A 288 25.39 20.00 -13.98
N SER A 289 26.25 20.88 -13.49
CA SER A 289 26.08 21.56 -12.21
C SER A 289 26.71 22.95 -12.22
N PHE A 290 26.25 23.79 -11.31
CA PHE A 290 26.81 25.12 -11.07
C PHE A 290 26.71 25.47 -9.59
N GLU A 291 27.82 25.90 -9.01
CA GLU A 291 27.96 26.11 -7.58
C GLU A 291 28.40 27.54 -7.28
N THR A 292 27.76 28.16 -6.30
CA THR A 292 28.12 29.47 -5.73
C THR A 292 28.33 29.34 -4.23
N ASP A 293 28.68 30.42 -3.54
CA ASP A 293 28.75 30.43 -2.08
C ASP A 293 27.36 30.27 -1.43
N GLU A 294 26.29 30.62 -2.15
CA GLU A 294 24.92 30.62 -1.64
C GLU A 294 24.15 29.34 -1.97
N TYR A 295 24.42 28.70 -3.11
CA TYR A 295 23.63 27.56 -3.56
C TYR A 295 24.40 26.62 -4.51
N LEU A 296 23.84 25.43 -4.72
CA LEU A 296 24.24 24.45 -5.73
C LEU A 296 23.07 24.18 -6.69
N PHE A 297 23.26 24.45 -7.97
CA PHE A 297 22.33 24.06 -9.03
C PHE A 297 22.76 22.72 -9.66
N LEU A 298 21.80 21.83 -9.88
CA LEU A 298 21.98 20.50 -10.47
C LEU A 298 21.01 20.30 -11.63
N TYR A 299 21.55 19.89 -12.77
CA TYR A 299 20.79 19.30 -13.86
C TYR A 299 20.92 17.78 -13.79
N LEU A 300 19.81 17.09 -13.56
CA LEU A 300 19.76 15.68 -13.24
C LEU A 300 19.00 14.88 -14.30
N SER A 301 19.34 13.60 -14.45
CA SER A 301 18.64 12.61 -15.25
C SER A 301 18.37 11.37 -14.41
N LEU A 302 17.11 11.09 -14.10
CA LEU A 302 16.66 10.00 -13.24
C LEU A 302 16.08 8.87 -14.10
N ALA A 303 16.72 7.70 -14.09
CA ALA A 303 16.21 6.53 -14.80
C ALA A 303 15.07 5.84 -14.02
N HIS A 304 14.11 5.29 -14.75
CA HIS A 304 13.00 4.48 -14.23
C HIS A 304 12.64 3.39 -15.26
N THR A 305 11.74 2.46 -14.89
CA THR A 305 11.38 1.29 -15.73
C THR A 305 10.89 1.65 -17.14
N ARG A 306 10.32 2.85 -17.29
CA ARG A 306 9.83 3.40 -18.57
C ARG A 306 10.77 4.42 -19.26
N GLY A 307 12.06 4.49 -18.92
CA GLY A 307 13.02 5.43 -19.53
C GLY A 307 13.74 6.32 -18.52
N SER A 308 13.77 7.63 -18.75
CA SER A 308 14.32 8.60 -17.79
C SER A 308 13.52 9.89 -17.74
N THR A 309 13.56 10.60 -16.62
CA THR A 309 13.05 11.97 -16.50
C THR A 309 14.17 12.89 -16.05
N GLN A 310 14.17 14.12 -16.53
CA GLN A 310 15.14 15.12 -16.14
C GLN A 310 14.59 16.04 -15.04
N GLN A 311 15.48 16.57 -14.21
CA GLN A 311 15.15 17.51 -13.13
C GLN A 311 16.13 18.67 -13.11
N LEU A 312 15.62 19.86 -12.76
CA LEU A 312 16.38 21.08 -12.56
C LEU A 312 16.22 21.47 -11.10
N VAL A 313 17.30 21.44 -10.34
CA VAL A 313 17.28 21.56 -8.87
C VAL A 313 18.21 22.65 -8.42
N LYS A 314 17.78 23.52 -7.51
CA LYS A 314 18.65 24.42 -6.75
C LYS A 314 18.60 24.05 -5.27
N LEU A 315 19.76 23.95 -4.64
CA LEU A 315 19.95 23.63 -3.23
C LEU A 315 20.59 24.83 -2.53
N ASN A 316 19.92 25.42 -1.55
CA ASN A 316 20.46 26.51 -0.76
C ASN A 316 21.50 25.97 0.24
N LYS A 317 22.72 26.53 0.26
CA LYS A 317 23.80 26.06 1.14
C LYS A 317 23.63 26.46 2.60
N LYS A 318 22.87 27.53 2.87
CA LYS A 318 22.67 28.06 4.22
C LYS A 318 21.65 27.26 5.02
N ASP A 319 20.56 26.86 4.37
CA ASP A 319 19.44 26.20 5.04
C ASP A 319 19.05 24.86 4.41
N GLY A 320 19.72 24.44 3.33
CA GLY A 320 19.47 23.17 2.65
C GLY A 320 18.16 23.08 1.90
N ASN A 321 17.42 24.19 1.81
CA ASN A 321 16.16 24.22 1.09
C ASN A 321 16.37 23.90 -0.38
N ARG A 322 15.46 23.09 -0.93
CA ARG A 322 15.47 22.65 -2.31
C ARG A 322 14.38 23.35 -3.11
N ILE A 323 14.73 23.90 -4.27
CA ILE A 323 13.80 24.35 -5.29
C ILE A 323 13.86 23.36 -6.45
N LEU A 324 12.73 22.73 -6.78
CA LEU A 324 12.59 21.81 -7.90
C LEU A 324 11.90 22.53 -9.06
N TYR A 325 12.67 23.24 -9.89
CA TYR A 325 12.11 24.04 -10.99
C TYR A 325 11.32 23.19 -11.99
N SER A 326 11.66 21.91 -12.13
CA SER A 326 10.93 21.00 -13.01
C SER A 326 9.45 20.86 -12.64
N ASP A 327 9.05 21.13 -11.39
CA ASP A 327 7.63 21.06 -10.96
C ASP A 327 6.78 22.17 -11.54
N SER A 328 7.39 23.24 -12.06
CA SER A 328 6.70 24.33 -12.76
C SER A 328 6.23 23.94 -14.16
N PHE A 329 6.56 22.73 -14.63
CA PHE A 329 6.23 22.24 -15.96
C PHE A 329 5.34 21.00 -15.86
N GLU A 330 4.20 21.00 -16.54
CA GLU A 330 3.42 19.79 -16.76
C GLU A 330 4.20 18.82 -17.64
N SER A 331 4.01 17.51 -17.45
CA SER A 331 4.65 16.54 -18.33
C SER A 331 3.97 16.51 -19.69
N VAL A 332 4.78 16.54 -20.75
CA VAL A 332 4.33 16.34 -22.14
C VAL A 332 4.29 14.86 -22.56
N SER A 333 4.58 13.92 -21.66
CA SER A 333 4.61 12.49 -21.98
C SER A 333 3.46 11.73 -21.32
N LEU A 334 3.05 10.62 -21.94
CA LEU A 334 2.04 9.69 -21.40
C LEU A 334 2.43 9.04 -20.07
N HIS A 335 3.69 9.16 -19.65
CA HIS A 335 4.21 8.54 -18.43
C HIS A 335 4.84 9.54 -17.47
N GLY A 336 4.58 10.84 -17.63
CA GLY A 336 5.03 11.85 -16.67
C GLY A 336 6.48 12.31 -16.83
N GLN A 337 7.20 11.88 -17.88
CA GLN A 337 8.60 12.24 -18.10
C GLN A 337 8.75 13.71 -18.53
N LYS A 338 9.86 14.33 -18.14
CA LYS A 338 10.26 15.68 -18.54
C LYS A 338 11.65 15.63 -19.19
N TYR A 339 11.82 16.29 -20.33
CA TYR A 339 13.08 16.44 -21.04
C TYR A 339 13.32 17.92 -21.37
N PHE A 340 14.42 18.47 -20.90
CA PHE A 340 14.87 19.84 -21.09
C PHE A 340 15.98 19.86 -22.15
N ASP A 341 15.59 20.14 -23.39
CA ASP A 341 16.49 20.15 -24.55
C ASP A 341 17.32 21.43 -24.59
N PHE A 342 18.50 21.34 -25.22
CA PHE A 342 19.40 22.49 -25.42
C PHE A 342 19.72 23.26 -24.12
N LEU A 343 19.76 22.56 -22.99
CA LEU A 343 20.05 23.19 -21.71
C LEU A 343 21.45 23.79 -21.70
N THR A 344 21.54 25.05 -21.31
CA THR A 344 22.79 25.79 -21.14
C THR A 344 22.78 26.52 -19.81
N ILE A 345 23.91 26.52 -19.12
CA ILE A 345 24.11 27.24 -17.86
C ILE A 345 25.07 28.39 -18.11
N ASP A 346 24.54 29.61 -18.08
CA ASP A 346 25.29 30.85 -18.07
C ASP A 346 25.77 31.10 -16.63
N ARG A 347 27.00 30.68 -16.35
CA ARG A 347 27.62 30.73 -15.01
C ARG A 347 27.98 32.15 -14.58
N GLU A 348 28.19 33.07 -15.53
CA GLU A 348 28.53 34.46 -15.24
C GLU A 348 27.30 35.25 -14.81
N ASN A 349 26.17 35.04 -15.50
CA ASN A 349 24.91 35.72 -15.18
C ASN A 349 23.99 34.89 -14.28
N GLU A 350 24.40 33.66 -13.93
CA GLU A 350 23.66 32.73 -13.08
C GLU A 350 22.27 32.40 -13.64
N LYS A 351 22.23 32.08 -14.94
CA LYS A 351 21.00 31.80 -15.70
C LYS A 351 21.04 30.44 -16.36
N VAL A 352 19.89 29.77 -16.41
CA VAL A 352 19.74 28.47 -17.08
C VAL A 352 18.73 28.63 -18.21
N ARG A 353 19.14 28.34 -19.44
CA ARG A 353 18.25 28.37 -20.62
C ARG A 353 18.05 26.98 -21.15
N PHE A 354 16.82 26.64 -21.54
CA PHE A 354 16.49 25.34 -22.13
C PHE A 354 15.23 25.45 -22.98
N SER A 355 14.98 24.40 -23.77
CA SER A 355 13.74 24.17 -24.49
C SER A 355 12.93 23.07 -23.79
N TYR A 356 11.62 23.26 -23.68
CA TYR A 356 10.66 22.26 -23.24
C TYR A 356 9.53 22.14 -24.27
N ASP A 357 8.38 22.80 -24.06
CA ASP A 357 7.38 23.10 -25.09
C ASP A 357 7.72 24.37 -25.90
N THR A 358 8.58 25.21 -25.32
CA THR A 358 9.13 26.46 -25.85
C THR A 358 10.46 26.75 -25.14
N TYR A 359 11.05 27.93 -25.36
CA TYR A 359 12.26 28.33 -24.65
C TYR A 359 11.95 29.00 -23.31
N TYR A 360 12.73 28.63 -22.30
CA TYR A 360 12.65 29.22 -20.96
C TYR A 360 14.03 29.68 -20.49
N GLU A 361 14.02 30.65 -19.60
CA GLU A 361 15.16 31.06 -18.79
C GLU A 361 14.79 30.97 -17.31
N ILE A 362 15.67 30.40 -16.50
CA ILE A 362 15.61 30.47 -15.04
C ILE A 362 16.70 31.42 -14.59
N ASP A 363 16.32 32.46 -13.86
CA ASP A 363 17.26 33.31 -13.14
C ASP A 363 17.52 32.71 -11.75
N LEU A 364 18.72 32.15 -11.54
CA LEU A 364 19.04 31.43 -10.32
C LEU A 364 19.23 32.34 -9.11
N LYS A 365 19.29 33.67 -9.27
CA LYS A 365 19.35 34.62 -8.14
C LYS A 365 17.97 34.93 -7.59
N THR A 366 17.00 35.05 -8.49
CA THR A 366 15.63 35.47 -8.16
C THR A 366 14.62 34.33 -8.14
N ASP A 367 15.05 33.12 -8.53
CA ASP A 367 14.24 31.91 -8.68
C ASP A 367 13.08 32.06 -9.67
N LYS A 368 13.13 33.08 -10.54
CA LYS A 368 12.11 33.35 -11.55
C LYS A 368 12.30 32.50 -12.79
N ILE A 369 11.20 31.99 -13.32
CA ILE A 369 11.13 31.28 -14.59
C ILE A 369 10.44 32.20 -15.60
N GLU A 370 11.12 32.51 -16.71
CA GLU A 370 10.60 33.36 -17.77
C GLU A 370 10.49 32.57 -19.07
N LYS A 371 9.34 32.67 -19.73
CA LYS A 371 9.11 32.14 -21.08
C LYS A 371 9.71 33.11 -22.08
N LEU A 372 10.62 32.63 -22.92
CA LEU A 372 11.29 33.43 -23.93
C LEU A 372 10.47 33.44 -25.21
N ASN A 373 10.20 34.63 -25.75
CA ASN A 373 9.63 34.75 -27.08
C ASN A 373 10.72 34.45 -28.12
N LYS A 374 10.42 33.55 -29.05
CA LYS A 374 11.31 33.20 -30.16
C LYS A 374 11.69 34.41 -31.00
#